data_AF-A0A7M7Q0D4-F1
#
_entry.id   AF-A0A7M7Q0D4-F1
#
_cell.length_a   1.000
_cell.length_b   1.000
_cell.length_c   1.000
_cell.angle_alpha   90.00
_cell.angle_beta   90.00
_cell.angle_gamma   90.00
#
_symmetry.space_group_name_H-M   'P 1'
#
loop_
_entity.id
_entity.type
_entity.pdbx_description
1 polymer ?
#
loop_
_entity_poly.entity_id
_entity_poly.type
_entity_poly.pdbx_seq_one_letter_code
_entity_poly.pdbx_strand_id
1 'polypeptide(L)'
;MAVDITPAKDGGVLKEILKEGTGTKTPQVASRVKVHYTGTLLDGTKFDSSRDRNQPFEFELGQSQVIKAWDIGIATMKKGEVAVLTCAPEYAYGKPGSPPAIPPNSTLKFEVEMIDWVGEDLSPDKDEGITREQIQAGEGYAIPNEGALVDIHLTGYYNGTVFEDRDVKFTIGEGEAESIVMGVETALLKFKKGEKSKVCLKSKYAFGAAGKPEYNVPPNADVEFIVEMKNFEKAPDSWSLTGPQKIEQAKMFKDKGTSYFKDGKYSLAIKMYQKIIEYTNDDYDFKEKKELAKMRDDLLLSANLNLSLCFLKTNQPFEAKEACNKSLELDPKNEKALFRRGQAHLELAAPELAIKDFQAVVAVEPKNTAAAKQIIVCNNLIKKDLAKEKKLYANMFEKFAKEDQQ
;
A
#
# COMPACT_ATOMS: atom_id res chain seq x y z
N MET A 1 -27.29 -35.51 -16.52
CA MET A 1 -27.23 -36.36 -15.30
C MET A 1 -26.54 -35.55 -14.23
N ALA A 2 -27.19 -35.36 -13.09
CA ALA A 2 -26.61 -34.60 -11.99
C ALA A 2 -25.53 -35.41 -11.27
N VAL A 3 -24.41 -34.76 -10.93
CA VAL A 3 -23.23 -35.35 -10.28
C VAL A 3 -23.11 -34.81 -8.86
N ASP A 4 -22.86 -35.69 -7.89
CA ASP A 4 -22.58 -35.27 -6.52
C ASP A 4 -21.16 -34.69 -6.41
N ILE A 5 -21.10 -33.40 -6.07
CA ILE A 5 -19.87 -32.63 -5.97
C ILE A 5 -19.48 -32.35 -4.51
N THR A 6 -20.19 -32.91 -3.54
CA THR A 6 -19.78 -32.79 -2.13
C THR A 6 -18.46 -33.53 -1.88
N PRO A 7 -17.60 -33.02 -0.98
CA PRO A 7 -16.43 -33.76 -0.53
C PRO A 7 -16.78 -35.08 0.17
N ALA A 8 -17.90 -35.09 0.92
CA ALA A 8 -18.36 -36.25 1.68
C ALA A 8 -19.10 -37.30 0.83
N LYS A 9 -19.46 -36.98 -0.42
CA LYS A 9 -20.27 -37.83 -1.31
C LYS A 9 -21.60 -38.26 -0.69
N ASP A 10 -22.27 -37.30 -0.04
CA ASP A 10 -23.52 -37.51 0.70
C ASP A 10 -24.78 -37.10 -0.09
N GLY A 11 -24.63 -36.70 -1.35
CA GLY A 11 -25.71 -36.21 -2.19
C GLY A 11 -26.22 -34.82 -1.83
N GLY A 12 -25.55 -34.10 -0.92
CA GLY A 12 -26.00 -32.80 -0.42
C GLY A 12 -25.95 -31.67 -1.45
N VAL A 13 -25.10 -31.78 -2.45
CA VAL A 13 -24.96 -30.82 -3.55
C VAL A 13 -24.79 -31.57 -4.86
N LEU A 14 -25.84 -31.55 -5.69
CA LEU A 14 -25.83 -32.17 -7.01
C LEU A 14 -25.73 -31.10 -8.09
N LYS A 15 -24.83 -31.29 -9.05
CA LYS A 15 -24.59 -30.36 -10.16
C LYS A 15 -24.95 -30.99 -11.49
N GLU A 16 -25.71 -30.29 -12.31
CA GLU A 16 -25.99 -30.64 -13.70
C GLU A 16 -25.58 -29.49 -14.62
N ILE A 17 -24.67 -29.75 -15.56
CA ILE A 17 -24.23 -28.74 -16.52
C ILE A 17 -25.28 -28.64 -17.65
N LEU A 18 -25.82 -27.44 -17.86
CA LEU A 18 -26.73 -27.12 -18.96
C LEU A 18 -25.96 -26.59 -20.17
N LYS A 19 -24.88 -25.84 -19.93
CA LYS A 19 -23.99 -25.32 -20.96
C LYS A 19 -22.56 -25.37 -20.44
N GLU A 20 -21.68 -26.00 -21.20
CA GLU A 20 -20.25 -26.05 -20.90
C GLU A 20 -19.63 -24.66 -20.93
N GLY A 21 -18.73 -24.39 -19.99
CA GLY A 21 -17.87 -23.21 -20.00
C GLY A 21 -16.64 -23.37 -20.89
N THR A 22 -15.79 -22.36 -20.90
CA THR A 22 -14.55 -22.30 -21.68
C THR A 22 -13.32 -22.45 -20.80
N GLY A 23 -12.24 -22.96 -21.39
CA GLY A 23 -10.98 -23.20 -20.70
C GLY A 23 -11.03 -24.39 -19.72
N THR A 24 -9.97 -24.51 -18.93
CA THR A 24 -9.77 -25.60 -17.98
C THR A 24 -9.70 -25.14 -16.53
N LYS A 25 -9.59 -23.82 -16.29
CA LYS A 25 -9.51 -23.24 -14.95
C LYS A 25 -10.91 -23.09 -14.32
N THR A 26 -10.94 -23.15 -13.00
CA THR A 26 -12.07 -22.80 -12.14
C THR A 26 -11.59 -21.83 -11.05
N PRO A 27 -12.49 -21.06 -10.41
CA PRO A 27 -12.09 -20.12 -9.37
C PRO A 27 -11.52 -20.84 -8.14
N GLN A 28 -10.50 -20.26 -7.55
CA GLN A 28 -9.91 -20.73 -6.30
C GLN A 28 -10.60 -20.11 -5.09
N VAL A 29 -10.43 -20.70 -3.91
CA VAL A 29 -10.85 -20.07 -2.65
C VAL A 29 -10.29 -18.64 -2.58
N ALA A 30 -11.10 -17.72 -2.06
CA ALA A 30 -10.89 -16.27 -2.02
C ALA A 30 -10.92 -15.54 -3.37
N SER A 31 -11.17 -16.22 -4.50
CA SER A 31 -11.44 -15.54 -5.77
C SER A 31 -12.73 -14.71 -5.67
N ARG A 32 -12.72 -13.53 -6.28
CA ARG A 32 -13.92 -12.71 -6.44
C ARG A 32 -14.67 -13.19 -7.67
N VAL A 33 -15.78 -13.89 -7.45
CA VAL A 33 -16.56 -14.52 -8.52
C VAL A 33 -17.76 -13.65 -8.90
N LYS A 34 -18.11 -13.66 -10.17
CA LYS A 34 -19.23 -12.92 -10.75
C LYS A 34 -20.18 -13.89 -11.45
N VAL A 35 -21.44 -13.93 -11.01
CA VAL A 35 -22.43 -14.89 -11.51
C VAL A 35 -23.78 -14.25 -11.77
N HIS A 36 -24.51 -14.81 -12.74
CA HIS A 36 -25.96 -14.68 -12.80
C HIS A 36 -26.62 -15.91 -12.21
N TYR A 37 -27.78 -15.76 -11.57
CA TYR A 37 -28.51 -16.90 -11.03
C TYR A 37 -30.02 -16.68 -10.99
N THR A 38 -30.74 -17.79 -10.91
CA THR A 38 -32.15 -17.88 -10.54
C THR A 38 -32.32 -19.01 -9.53
N GLY A 39 -32.86 -18.70 -8.36
CA GLY A 39 -33.14 -19.63 -7.27
C GLY A 39 -34.62 -20.00 -7.21
N THR A 40 -34.92 -21.30 -7.19
CA THR A 40 -36.29 -21.83 -7.08
C THR A 40 -36.40 -22.92 -6.01
N LEU A 41 -37.59 -23.08 -5.44
CA LEU A 41 -37.96 -24.29 -4.70
C LEU A 41 -38.15 -25.46 -5.68
N LEU A 42 -38.29 -26.69 -5.15
CA LEU A 42 -38.50 -27.90 -5.96
C LEU A 42 -39.82 -27.89 -6.75
N ASP A 43 -40.83 -27.16 -6.26
CA ASP A 43 -42.10 -26.97 -6.96
C ASP A 43 -42.02 -25.95 -8.12
N GLY A 44 -40.85 -25.33 -8.32
CA GLY A 44 -40.61 -24.32 -9.35
C GLY A 44 -40.84 -22.88 -8.88
N THR A 45 -41.29 -22.65 -7.65
CA THR A 45 -41.50 -21.31 -7.10
C THR A 45 -40.17 -20.56 -7.04
N LYS A 46 -40.03 -19.49 -7.84
CA LYS A 46 -38.87 -18.60 -7.84
C LYS A 46 -38.88 -17.73 -6.58
N PHE A 47 -37.82 -17.79 -5.79
CA PHE A 47 -37.66 -16.94 -4.60
C PHE A 47 -36.68 -15.79 -4.81
N ASP A 48 -35.71 -15.92 -5.72
CA ASP A 48 -34.75 -14.87 -6.03
C ASP A 48 -34.10 -15.05 -7.41
N SER A 49 -33.71 -13.96 -8.07
CA SER A 49 -32.94 -13.99 -9.32
C SER A 49 -32.17 -12.70 -9.53
N SER A 50 -30.89 -12.81 -9.87
CA SER A 50 -30.08 -11.64 -10.24
C SER A 50 -30.40 -11.13 -11.65
N ARG A 51 -31.01 -11.97 -12.51
CA ARG A 51 -31.45 -11.56 -13.85
C ARG A 51 -32.64 -10.62 -13.79
N ASP A 52 -33.56 -10.81 -12.85
CA ASP A 52 -34.68 -9.89 -12.63
C ASP A 52 -34.21 -8.46 -12.27
N ARG A 53 -33.00 -8.35 -11.70
CA ARG A 53 -32.36 -7.08 -11.34
C ARG A 53 -31.44 -6.53 -12.43
N ASN A 54 -31.19 -7.29 -13.50
CA ASN A 54 -30.19 -6.97 -14.54
C ASN A 54 -28.80 -6.61 -13.98
N GLN A 55 -28.44 -7.16 -12.82
CA GLN A 55 -27.16 -6.92 -12.17
C GLN A 55 -26.57 -8.27 -11.71
N PRO A 56 -25.37 -8.64 -12.17
CA PRO A 56 -24.66 -9.80 -11.65
C PRO A 56 -24.45 -9.73 -10.14
N PHE A 57 -24.37 -10.90 -9.51
CA PHE A 57 -24.02 -11.00 -8.10
C PHE A 57 -22.54 -11.36 -7.97
N GLU A 58 -21.85 -10.65 -7.08
CA GLU A 58 -20.41 -10.79 -6.86
C GLU A 58 -20.11 -11.06 -5.39
N PHE A 59 -19.30 -12.08 -5.12
CA PHE A 59 -18.93 -12.49 -3.77
C PHE A 59 -17.53 -13.13 -3.75
N GLU A 60 -16.96 -13.29 -2.56
CA GLU A 60 -15.70 -14.01 -2.37
C GLU A 60 -15.95 -15.50 -2.11
N LEU A 61 -15.37 -16.35 -2.96
CA LEU A 61 -15.60 -17.79 -2.91
C LEU A 61 -14.95 -18.44 -1.68
N GLY A 62 -15.67 -19.29 -0.96
CA GLY A 62 -15.13 -20.05 0.16
C GLY A 62 -14.94 -19.24 1.45
N GLN A 63 -15.49 -18.02 1.51
CA GLN A 63 -15.47 -17.14 2.69
C GLN A 63 -16.79 -17.16 3.46
N SER A 64 -17.67 -18.13 3.20
CA SER A 64 -18.99 -18.25 3.84
C SER A 64 -19.88 -17.02 3.67
N GLN A 65 -19.69 -16.24 2.59
CA GLN A 65 -20.58 -15.13 2.20
C GLN A 65 -21.89 -15.63 1.58
N VAL A 66 -21.92 -16.89 1.15
CA VAL A 66 -23.04 -17.58 0.53
C VAL A 66 -23.30 -18.92 1.23
N ILE A 67 -24.38 -19.60 0.87
CA ILE A 67 -24.67 -20.94 1.39
C ILE A 67 -23.56 -21.93 1.02
N LYS A 68 -23.34 -22.96 1.87
CA LYS A 68 -22.28 -23.96 1.67
C LYS A 68 -22.34 -24.62 0.29
N ALA A 69 -23.55 -24.87 -0.23
CA ALA A 69 -23.75 -25.45 -1.54
C ALA A 69 -23.18 -24.59 -2.67
N TRP A 70 -23.22 -23.27 -2.54
CA TRP A 70 -22.64 -22.35 -3.50
C TRP A 70 -21.11 -22.34 -3.42
N ASP A 71 -20.53 -22.31 -2.21
CA ASP A 71 -19.08 -22.40 -2.05
C ASP A 71 -18.52 -23.67 -2.69
N ILE A 72 -19.24 -24.79 -2.60
CA ILE A 72 -18.88 -26.06 -3.25
C ILE A 72 -19.15 -26.01 -4.77
N GLY A 73 -20.34 -25.59 -5.17
CA GLY A 73 -20.80 -25.60 -6.55
C GLY A 73 -20.00 -24.70 -7.47
N ILE A 74 -19.84 -23.44 -7.06
CA ILE A 74 -19.23 -22.38 -7.86
C ILE A 74 -17.73 -22.62 -8.06
N ALA A 75 -17.07 -23.23 -7.07
CA ALA A 75 -15.67 -23.66 -7.17
C ALA A 75 -15.41 -24.68 -8.31
N THR A 76 -16.45 -25.36 -8.80
CA THR A 76 -16.34 -26.33 -9.89
C THR A 76 -16.69 -25.76 -11.27
N MET A 77 -17.13 -24.51 -11.35
CA MET A 77 -17.64 -23.93 -12.61
C MET A 77 -16.53 -23.29 -13.42
N LYS A 78 -16.57 -23.51 -14.74
CA LYS A 78 -15.71 -22.82 -15.72
C LYS A 78 -16.32 -21.49 -16.17
N LYS A 79 -15.51 -20.62 -16.78
CA LYS A 79 -15.98 -19.33 -17.28
C LYS A 79 -17.02 -19.53 -18.40
N GLY A 80 -18.19 -18.91 -18.26
CA GLY A 80 -19.31 -19.03 -19.18
C GLY A 80 -20.18 -20.29 -19.01
N GLU A 81 -19.87 -21.14 -18.03
CA GLU A 81 -20.65 -22.34 -17.73
C GLU A 81 -22.03 -21.97 -17.17
N VAL A 82 -23.06 -22.70 -17.59
CA VAL A 82 -24.40 -22.64 -16.97
C VAL A 82 -24.70 -24.00 -16.37
N ALA A 83 -25.02 -24.04 -15.08
CA ALA A 83 -25.31 -25.28 -14.36
C ALA A 83 -26.47 -25.12 -13.38
N VAL A 84 -27.18 -26.21 -13.13
CA VAL A 84 -28.15 -26.32 -12.05
C VAL A 84 -27.49 -26.97 -10.84
N LEU A 85 -27.54 -26.29 -9.70
CA LEU A 85 -27.17 -26.82 -8.40
C LEU A 85 -28.45 -27.19 -7.64
N THR A 86 -28.59 -28.46 -7.25
CA THR A 86 -29.62 -28.92 -6.32
C THR A 86 -28.99 -29.07 -4.95
N CYS A 87 -29.48 -28.28 -3.99
CA CYS A 87 -28.85 -28.06 -2.69
C CYS A 87 -29.75 -28.61 -1.58
N ALA A 88 -29.30 -29.64 -0.88
CA ALA A 88 -29.97 -30.17 0.31
C ALA A 88 -29.99 -29.12 1.43
N PRO A 89 -30.96 -29.19 2.36
CA PRO A 89 -31.12 -28.18 3.41
C PRO A 89 -29.88 -27.96 4.27
N GLU A 90 -29.12 -29.02 4.55
CA GLU A 90 -27.89 -29.01 5.37
C GLU A 90 -26.76 -28.17 4.75
N TYR A 91 -26.80 -28.00 3.42
CA TYR A 91 -25.89 -27.18 2.63
C TYR A 91 -26.52 -25.84 2.19
N ALA A 92 -27.77 -25.57 2.60
CA ALA A 92 -28.52 -24.35 2.34
C ALA A 92 -28.90 -23.64 3.66
N TYR A 93 -30.19 -23.41 3.91
CA TYR A 93 -30.70 -22.68 5.09
C TYR A 93 -31.18 -23.59 6.24
N GLY A 94 -31.06 -24.91 6.10
CA GLY A 94 -31.35 -25.89 7.15
C GLY A 94 -32.76 -25.81 7.75
N LYS A 95 -32.88 -26.25 9.01
CA LYS A 95 -34.13 -26.25 9.79
C LYS A 95 -34.77 -24.86 9.92
N PRO A 96 -34.02 -23.75 10.09
CA PRO A 96 -34.64 -22.43 10.19
C PRO A 96 -35.27 -21.95 8.88
N GLY A 97 -34.73 -22.33 7.72
CA GLY A 97 -35.09 -21.72 6.44
C GLY A 97 -34.65 -20.24 6.36
N SER A 98 -35.28 -19.48 5.46
CA SER A 98 -35.15 -18.01 5.35
C SER A 98 -36.53 -17.39 5.08
N PRO A 99 -37.38 -17.26 6.11
CA PRO A 99 -38.74 -16.74 5.95
C PRO A 99 -38.77 -15.28 5.45
N PRO A 100 -39.80 -14.87 4.69
CA PRO A 100 -40.95 -15.68 4.26
C PRO A 100 -40.69 -16.51 2.99
N ALA A 101 -39.57 -16.28 2.29
CA ALA A 101 -39.35 -16.81 0.94
C ALA A 101 -38.91 -18.28 0.92
N ILE A 102 -38.16 -18.73 1.92
CA ILE A 102 -37.60 -20.07 1.99
C ILE A 102 -38.09 -20.79 3.27
N PRO A 103 -38.94 -21.81 3.14
CA PRO A 103 -39.41 -22.59 4.29
C PRO A 103 -38.31 -23.39 5.00
N PRO A 104 -38.54 -23.81 6.26
CA PRO A 104 -37.73 -24.81 6.96
C PRO A 104 -37.42 -26.05 6.13
N ASN A 105 -36.18 -26.55 6.20
CA ASN A 105 -35.73 -27.79 5.56
C ASN A 105 -35.98 -27.85 4.04
N SER A 106 -35.93 -26.71 3.35
CA SER A 106 -36.15 -26.67 1.90
C SER A 106 -34.93 -27.13 1.11
N THR A 107 -35.15 -28.02 0.14
CA THR A 107 -34.18 -28.27 -0.93
C THR A 107 -34.33 -27.18 -1.98
N LEU A 108 -33.21 -26.57 -2.37
CA LEU A 108 -33.19 -25.46 -3.31
C LEU A 108 -32.61 -25.89 -4.65
N LYS A 109 -33.07 -25.27 -5.73
CA LYS A 109 -32.44 -25.35 -7.04
C LYS A 109 -31.95 -23.97 -7.45
N PHE A 110 -30.72 -23.91 -7.92
CA PHE A 110 -30.14 -22.70 -8.49
C PHE A 110 -29.67 -22.99 -9.90
N GLU A 111 -30.24 -22.32 -10.89
CA GLU A 111 -29.58 -22.18 -12.20
C GLU A 111 -28.57 -21.04 -12.08
N VAL A 112 -27.30 -21.32 -12.31
CA VAL A 112 -26.21 -20.37 -12.18
C VAL A 112 -25.43 -20.29 -13.49
N GLU A 113 -25.11 -19.08 -13.92
CA GLU A 113 -24.20 -18.77 -15.01
C GLU A 113 -22.94 -18.13 -14.43
N MET A 114 -21.78 -18.77 -14.64
CA MET A 114 -20.48 -18.21 -14.29
C MET A 114 -20.08 -17.16 -15.33
N ILE A 115 -20.05 -15.89 -14.96
CA ILE A 115 -19.70 -14.79 -15.88
C ILE A 115 -18.18 -14.64 -15.94
N ASP A 116 -17.56 -14.44 -14.77
CA ASP A 116 -16.12 -14.27 -14.65
C ASP A 116 -15.66 -14.46 -13.21
N TRP A 117 -14.34 -14.50 -13.00
CA TRP A 117 -13.74 -14.28 -11.69
C TRP A 117 -12.38 -13.61 -11.83
N VAL A 118 -11.97 -12.96 -10.75
CA VAL A 118 -10.59 -12.51 -10.57
C VAL A 118 -10.00 -13.20 -9.34
N GLY A 119 -8.67 -13.30 -9.31
CA GLY A 119 -7.96 -13.80 -8.14
C GLY A 119 -8.27 -12.99 -6.88
N GLU A 120 -7.81 -13.47 -5.73
CA GLU A 120 -8.01 -12.78 -4.46
C GLU A 120 -7.39 -11.38 -4.49
N ASP A 121 -8.17 -10.37 -4.10
CA ASP A 121 -7.72 -8.99 -4.08
C ASP A 121 -6.91 -8.68 -2.81
N LEU A 122 -5.61 -8.46 -3.02
CA LEU A 122 -4.63 -8.10 -2.00
C LEU A 122 -4.36 -6.59 -1.94
N SER A 123 -5.02 -5.78 -2.76
CA SER A 123 -4.86 -4.32 -2.73
C SER A 123 -5.32 -3.75 -1.38
N PRO A 124 -4.62 -2.74 -0.83
CA PRO A 124 -5.01 -2.12 0.44
C PRO A 124 -6.42 -1.51 0.39
N ASP A 125 -6.79 -0.95 -0.76
CA ASP A 125 -8.05 -0.22 -0.96
C ASP A 125 -9.17 -1.08 -1.54
N LYS A 126 -8.95 -2.40 -1.70
CA LYS A 126 -9.91 -3.34 -2.30
C LYS A 126 -10.40 -2.91 -3.69
N ASP A 127 -9.45 -2.52 -4.52
CA ASP A 127 -9.67 -1.96 -5.85
C ASP A 127 -9.21 -2.89 -6.99
N GLU A 128 -8.99 -4.16 -6.69
CA GLU A 128 -8.55 -5.22 -7.60
C GLU A 128 -7.20 -4.93 -8.28
N GLY A 129 -6.44 -3.96 -7.78
CA GLY A 129 -5.17 -3.60 -8.39
C GLY A 129 -4.03 -4.59 -8.13
N ILE A 130 -4.18 -5.48 -7.14
CA ILE A 130 -3.24 -6.54 -6.81
C ILE A 130 -4.05 -7.82 -6.63
N THR A 131 -4.09 -8.69 -7.63
CA THR A 131 -4.84 -9.95 -7.52
C THR A 131 -3.91 -11.16 -7.48
N ARG A 132 -4.26 -12.15 -6.65
CA ARG A 132 -3.49 -13.38 -6.45
C ARG A 132 -4.24 -14.62 -6.92
N GLU A 133 -3.56 -15.47 -7.68
CA GLU A 133 -3.93 -16.88 -7.91
C GLU A 133 -2.84 -17.78 -7.34
N GLN A 134 -3.16 -18.65 -6.38
CA GLN A 134 -2.19 -19.56 -5.79
C GLN A 134 -1.91 -20.74 -6.72
N ILE A 135 -0.65 -20.94 -7.11
CA ILE A 135 -0.21 -22.09 -7.91
C ILE A 135 0.13 -23.26 -6.99
N GLN A 136 0.80 -22.96 -5.88
CA GLN A 136 1.16 -23.88 -4.83
C GLN A 136 0.89 -23.21 -3.48
N ALA A 137 0.13 -23.90 -2.62
CA ALA A 137 -0.11 -23.42 -1.26
C ALA A 137 1.18 -23.45 -0.44
N GLY A 138 1.41 -22.41 0.35
CA GLY A 138 2.49 -22.42 1.33
C GLY A 138 2.14 -23.17 2.61
N GLU A 139 3.17 -23.43 3.40
CA GLU A 139 3.11 -24.21 4.64
C GLU A 139 2.97 -23.32 5.87
N GLY A 140 2.36 -23.87 6.91
CA GLY A 140 2.18 -23.19 8.19
C GLY A 140 1.17 -22.03 8.15
N TYR A 141 1.24 -21.18 9.17
CA TYR A 141 0.32 -20.06 9.38
C TYR A 141 1.03 -18.70 9.42
N ALA A 142 2.35 -18.69 9.53
CA ALA A 142 3.12 -17.46 9.59
C ALA A 142 3.20 -16.81 8.22
N ILE A 143 3.14 -15.48 8.23
CA ILE A 143 3.34 -14.58 7.09
C ILE A 143 4.36 -13.50 7.50
N PRO A 144 5.10 -12.90 6.56
CA PRO A 144 6.03 -11.84 6.89
C PRO A 144 5.28 -10.56 7.32
N ASN A 145 5.97 -9.71 8.09
CA ASN A 145 5.53 -8.37 8.47
C ASN A 145 6.36 -7.30 7.76
N GLU A 146 5.95 -6.03 7.86
CA GLU A 146 6.76 -4.90 7.40
C GLU A 146 8.15 -4.96 8.05
N GLY A 147 9.22 -4.82 7.25
CA GLY A 147 10.60 -4.97 7.71
C GLY A 147 11.12 -6.41 7.77
N ALA A 148 10.31 -7.43 7.47
CA ALA A 148 10.78 -8.81 7.38
C ALA A 148 11.81 -8.98 6.26
N LEU A 149 12.84 -9.80 6.50
CA LEU A 149 13.76 -10.25 5.45
C LEU A 149 13.10 -11.42 4.70
N VAL A 150 12.89 -11.26 3.39
CA VAL A 150 12.32 -12.31 2.54
C VAL A 150 13.36 -12.85 1.56
N ASP A 151 13.23 -14.13 1.25
CA ASP A 151 13.96 -14.85 0.21
C ASP A 151 12.94 -15.38 -0.79
N ILE A 152 12.97 -14.83 -2.01
CA ILE A 152 11.98 -15.15 -3.04
C ILE A 152 12.65 -15.51 -4.36
N HIS A 153 11.94 -16.28 -5.17
CA HIS A 153 12.16 -16.34 -6.60
C HIS A 153 11.06 -15.55 -7.31
N LEU A 154 11.44 -14.69 -8.24
CA LEU A 154 10.55 -13.76 -8.92
C LEU A 154 10.73 -13.89 -10.44
N THR A 155 9.63 -14.16 -11.14
CA THR A 155 9.57 -14.10 -12.60
C THR A 155 8.53 -13.07 -13.03
N GLY A 156 8.94 -12.03 -13.74
CA GLY A 156 8.07 -10.96 -14.25
C GLY A 156 7.71 -11.16 -15.71
N TYR A 157 6.43 -10.93 -16.04
CA TYR A 157 5.86 -11.11 -17.37
C TYR A 157 5.12 -9.85 -17.82
N TYR A 158 5.27 -9.54 -19.11
CA TYR A 158 4.43 -8.57 -19.80
C TYR A 158 3.98 -9.16 -21.14
N ASN A 159 2.67 -9.19 -21.38
CA ASN A 159 2.06 -9.82 -22.56
C ASN A 159 2.59 -11.25 -22.83
N GLY A 160 2.78 -12.04 -21.78
CA GLY A 160 3.29 -13.41 -21.86
C GLY A 160 4.80 -13.55 -22.10
N THR A 161 5.53 -12.44 -22.25
CA THR A 161 6.99 -12.44 -22.38
C THR A 161 7.64 -12.21 -21.02
N VAL A 162 8.60 -13.06 -20.66
CA VAL A 162 9.41 -12.88 -19.44
C VAL A 162 10.34 -11.69 -19.63
N PHE A 163 10.32 -10.74 -18.70
CA PHE A 163 11.26 -9.62 -18.68
C PHE A 163 12.26 -9.69 -17.52
N GLU A 164 11.99 -10.50 -16.50
CA GLU A 164 12.88 -10.71 -15.35
C GLU A 164 12.65 -12.10 -14.77
N ASP A 165 13.71 -12.77 -14.35
CA ASP A 165 13.68 -14.08 -13.72
C ASP A 165 14.91 -14.24 -12.83
N ARG A 166 14.73 -14.15 -11.50
CA ARG A 166 15.84 -14.25 -10.55
C ARG A 166 15.41 -14.57 -9.13
N ASP A 167 16.39 -14.99 -8.37
CA ASP A 167 16.33 -15.01 -6.91
C ASP A 167 16.72 -13.65 -6.34
N VAL A 168 16.01 -13.24 -5.29
CA VAL A 168 16.28 -11.98 -4.60
C VAL A 168 15.96 -12.10 -3.12
N LYS A 169 16.88 -11.57 -2.30
CA LYS A 169 16.69 -11.39 -0.86
C LYS A 169 16.62 -9.92 -0.55
N PHE A 170 15.56 -9.49 0.12
CA PHE A 170 15.38 -8.09 0.46
C PHE A 170 14.49 -7.92 1.70
N THR A 171 14.52 -6.73 2.28
CA THR A 171 13.65 -6.37 3.41
C THR A 171 12.33 -5.81 2.87
N ILE A 172 11.19 -6.34 3.30
CA ILE A 172 9.87 -5.79 2.94
C ILE A 172 9.81 -4.32 3.37
N GLY A 173 9.45 -3.48 2.42
CA GLY A 173 9.43 -2.03 2.56
C GLY A 173 10.69 -1.35 2.02
N GLU A 174 11.69 -2.11 1.60
CA GLU A 174 12.92 -1.65 0.96
C GLU A 174 13.09 -2.25 -0.46
N GLY A 175 12.03 -2.85 -1.04
CA GLY A 175 12.09 -3.56 -2.31
C GLY A 175 12.50 -2.70 -3.51
N GLU A 176 12.19 -1.40 -3.51
CA GLU A 176 12.68 -0.45 -4.52
C GLU A 176 14.22 -0.51 -4.65
N ALA A 177 14.94 -0.75 -3.56
CA ALA A 177 16.40 -0.84 -3.59
C ALA A 177 16.90 -1.96 -4.51
N GLU A 178 16.10 -3.02 -4.63
CA GLU A 178 16.33 -4.23 -5.41
C GLU A 178 15.44 -4.28 -6.67
N SER A 179 14.87 -3.15 -7.12
CA SER A 179 13.96 -3.06 -8.27
C SER A 179 12.68 -3.89 -8.15
N ILE A 180 12.21 -4.16 -6.93
CA ILE A 180 10.93 -4.82 -6.68
C ILE A 180 9.81 -3.77 -6.68
N VAL A 181 8.75 -4.03 -7.43
CA VAL A 181 7.59 -3.14 -7.49
C VAL A 181 6.71 -3.30 -6.24
N MET A 182 6.09 -2.20 -5.81
CA MET A 182 5.27 -2.11 -4.59
C MET A 182 4.17 -3.19 -4.53
N GLY A 183 3.57 -3.56 -5.67
CA GLY A 183 2.53 -4.58 -5.73
C GLY A 183 3.04 -5.98 -5.32
N VAL A 184 4.28 -6.32 -5.66
CA VAL A 184 4.92 -7.57 -5.23
C VAL A 184 5.16 -7.52 -3.71
N GLU A 185 5.70 -6.42 -3.19
CA GLU A 185 5.92 -6.28 -1.73
C GLU A 185 4.61 -6.40 -0.95
N THR A 186 3.56 -5.75 -1.43
CA THR A 186 2.23 -5.79 -0.81
C THR A 186 1.65 -7.20 -0.83
N ALA A 187 1.81 -7.92 -1.95
CA ALA A 187 1.35 -9.30 -2.05
C ALA A 187 2.11 -10.23 -1.08
N LEU A 188 3.43 -10.07 -0.93
CA LEU A 188 4.27 -10.90 -0.08
C LEU A 188 3.86 -10.88 1.40
N LEU A 189 3.25 -9.79 1.89
CA LEU A 189 2.67 -9.71 3.23
C LEU A 189 1.53 -10.72 3.48
N LYS A 190 1.05 -11.40 2.43
CA LYS A 190 0.00 -12.43 2.48
C LYS A 190 0.51 -13.81 2.10
N PHE A 191 1.79 -13.94 1.78
CA PHE A 191 2.40 -15.19 1.36
C PHE A 191 2.88 -16.00 2.56
N LYS A 192 2.68 -17.31 2.48
CA LYS A 192 3.27 -18.28 3.40
C LYS A 192 4.60 -18.80 2.85
N LYS A 193 5.41 -19.41 3.72
CA LYS A 193 6.64 -20.09 3.30
C LYS A 193 6.31 -21.23 2.32
N GLY A 194 7.07 -21.35 1.24
CA GLY A 194 6.84 -22.32 0.17
C GLY A 194 5.67 -21.99 -0.76
N GLU A 195 4.97 -20.88 -0.55
CA GLU A 195 3.88 -20.47 -1.44
C GLU A 195 4.43 -20.03 -2.80
N LYS A 196 3.82 -20.52 -3.87
CA LYS A 196 4.05 -20.03 -5.24
C LYS A 196 2.74 -19.50 -5.79
N SER A 197 2.72 -18.26 -6.21
CA SER A 197 1.49 -17.59 -6.65
C SER A 197 1.74 -16.72 -7.86
N LYS A 198 0.75 -16.65 -8.74
CA LYS A 198 0.65 -15.63 -9.77
C LYS A 198 0.04 -14.37 -9.14
N VAL A 199 0.71 -13.24 -9.31
CA VAL A 199 0.26 -11.92 -8.86
C VAL A 199 0.09 -11.03 -10.09
N CYS A 200 -1.14 -10.60 -10.35
CA CYS A 200 -1.45 -9.66 -11.42
C CYS A 200 -1.52 -8.25 -10.85
N LEU A 201 -0.76 -7.33 -11.42
CA LEU A 201 -0.62 -5.97 -10.93
C LEU A 201 -1.16 -4.97 -11.95
N LYS A 202 -2.10 -4.14 -11.52
CA LYS A 202 -2.45 -2.92 -12.23
C LYS A 202 -1.28 -1.95 -12.20
N SER A 203 -1.14 -1.16 -13.26
CA SER A 203 0.01 -0.27 -13.45
C SER A 203 0.39 0.59 -12.25
N LYS A 204 -0.59 1.09 -11.48
CA LYS A 204 -0.37 1.88 -10.25
C LYS A 204 0.40 1.15 -9.14
N TYR A 205 0.35 -0.18 -9.12
CA TYR A 205 1.11 -1.04 -8.19
C TYR A 205 2.36 -1.66 -8.85
N ALA A 206 2.63 -1.35 -10.11
CA ALA A 206 3.77 -1.82 -10.88
C ALA A 206 4.69 -0.64 -11.27
N PHE A 207 4.84 -0.38 -12.57
CA PHE A 207 5.75 0.65 -13.11
C PHE A 207 5.06 2.00 -13.41
N GLY A 208 3.76 2.11 -13.15
CA GLY A 208 2.99 3.34 -13.26
C GLY A 208 3.08 4.04 -14.62
N ALA A 209 2.96 5.37 -14.60
CA ALA A 209 3.00 6.22 -15.80
C ALA A 209 4.37 6.29 -16.47
N ALA A 210 5.44 5.87 -15.80
CA ALA A 210 6.78 5.83 -16.39
C ALA A 210 6.97 4.58 -17.27
N GLY A 211 6.30 3.47 -16.93
CA GLY A 211 6.62 2.17 -17.52
C GLY A 211 8.04 1.71 -17.15
N LYS A 212 8.54 0.72 -17.88
CA LYS A 212 9.92 0.21 -17.74
C LYS A 212 10.46 -0.16 -19.13
N PRO A 213 11.03 0.82 -19.86
CA PRO A 213 11.50 0.61 -21.23
C PRO A 213 12.51 -0.53 -21.38
N GLU A 214 13.38 -0.72 -20.38
CA GLU A 214 14.35 -1.82 -20.31
C GLU A 214 13.69 -3.21 -20.41
N TYR A 215 12.43 -3.32 -19.96
CA TYR A 215 11.63 -4.53 -19.95
C TYR A 215 10.58 -4.55 -21.07
N ASN A 216 10.63 -3.58 -21.99
CA ASN A 216 9.59 -3.33 -23.00
C ASN A 216 8.17 -3.16 -22.40
N VAL A 217 8.09 -2.68 -21.15
CA VAL A 217 6.83 -2.40 -20.47
C VAL A 217 6.47 -0.93 -20.70
N PRO A 218 5.38 -0.61 -21.42
CA PRO A 218 5.01 0.77 -21.69
C PRO A 218 4.39 1.45 -20.46
N PRO A 219 4.27 2.80 -20.49
CA PRO A 219 3.50 3.56 -19.51
C PRO A 219 2.12 2.97 -19.25
N ASN A 220 1.73 2.94 -17.96
CA ASN A 220 0.43 2.48 -17.49
C ASN A 220 0.07 1.03 -17.84
N ALA A 221 1.07 0.20 -18.16
CA ALA A 221 0.86 -1.22 -18.42
C ALA A 221 0.60 -2.01 -17.14
N ASP A 222 -0.34 -2.94 -17.24
CA ASP A 222 -0.51 -4.01 -16.27
C ASP A 222 0.56 -5.09 -16.52
N VAL A 223 1.04 -5.72 -15.45
CA VAL A 223 2.07 -6.77 -15.52
C VAL A 223 1.70 -7.94 -14.62
N GLU A 224 2.31 -9.09 -14.88
CA GLU A 224 2.11 -10.29 -14.09
C GLU A 224 3.43 -10.75 -13.48
N PHE A 225 3.39 -11.27 -12.27
CA PHE A 225 4.55 -11.89 -11.64
C PHE A 225 4.18 -13.30 -11.17
N ILE A 226 5.10 -14.25 -11.33
CA ILE A 226 5.08 -15.50 -10.57
C ILE A 226 6.10 -15.33 -9.45
N VAL A 227 5.62 -15.44 -8.22
CA VAL A 227 6.42 -15.21 -7.02
C VAL A 227 6.41 -16.48 -6.19
N GLU A 228 7.58 -16.96 -5.80
CA GLU A 228 7.75 -18.10 -4.91
C GLU A 228 8.45 -17.63 -3.63
N MET A 229 7.75 -17.72 -2.50
CA MET A 229 8.29 -17.40 -1.18
C MET A 229 9.11 -18.58 -0.67
N LYS A 230 10.43 -18.53 -0.81
CA LYS A 230 11.31 -19.61 -0.32
C LYS A 230 11.38 -19.63 1.19
N ASN A 231 11.62 -18.46 1.79
CA ASN A 231 11.71 -18.30 3.24
C ASN A 231 11.52 -16.84 3.64
N PHE A 232 11.20 -16.58 4.90
CA PHE A 232 11.25 -15.24 5.47
C PHE A 232 11.61 -15.27 6.96
N GLU A 233 12.17 -14.17 7.43
CA GLU A 233 12.44 -13.88 8.83
C GLU A 233 11.68 -12.61 9.23
N LYS A 234 10.74 -12.73 10.17
CA LYS A 234 9.94 -11.59 10.61
C LYS A 234 10.81 -10.54 11.29
N ALA A 235 10.50 -9.27 11.06
CA ALA A 235 11.03 -8.20 11.88
C ALA A 235 10.47 -8.32 13.32
N PRO A 236 11.29 -8.04 14.34
CA PRO A 236 10.79 -7.94 15.70
C PRO A 236 9.82 -6.75 15.80
N ASP A 237 8.68 -6.97 16.44
CA ASP A 237 7.73 -5.89 16.70
C ASP A 237 8.37 -4.87 17.67
N SER A 238 8.22 -3.57 17.40
CA SER A 238 8.87 -2.51 18.19
C SER A 238 8.56 -2.60 19.69
N TRP A 239 7.34 -2.98 20.08
CA TRP A 239 6.95 -3.14 21.49
C TRP A 239 7.64 -4.32 22.20
N SER A 240 8.20 -5.28 21.46
CA SER A 240 8.92 -6.42 22.03
C SER A 240 10.38 -6.11 22.36
N LEU A 241 10.90 -4.96 21.93
CA LEU A 241 12.29 -4.57 22.09
C LEU A 241 12.51 -3.72 23.35
N THR A 242 13.62 -3.98 24.05
CA THR A 242 14.11 -3.14 25.15
C THR A 242 14.71 -1.82 24.62
N GLY A 243 14.83 -0.80 25.48
CA GLY A 243 15.45 0.48 25.12
C GLY A 243 16.82 0.36 24.44
N PRO A 244 17.77 -0.45 24.96
CA PRO A 244 19.05 -0.69 24.29
C PRO A 244 18.92 -1.30 22.88
N GLN A 245 18.04 -2.30 22.71
CA GLN A 245 17.80 -2.93 21.41
C GLN A 245 17.17 -1.94 20.42
N LYS A 246 16.26 -1.07 20.88
CA LYS A 246 15.69 0.01 20.06
C LYS A 246 16.75 1.00 19.58
N ILE A 247 17.70 1.36 20.45
CA ILE A 247 18.83 2.21 20.08
C ILE A 247 19.72 1.53 19.03
N GLU A 248 19.96 0.23 19.14
CA GLU A 248 20.73 -0.53 18.15
C GLU A 248 20.01 -0.58 16.79
N GLN A 249 18.72 -0.88 16.75
CA GLN A 249 17.92 -0.83 15.52
C GLN A 249 17.92 0.57 14.90
N ALA A 250 17.73 1.62 15.71
CA ALA A 250 17.80 3.00 15.24
C ALA A 250 19.15 3.37 14.61
N LYS A 251 20.27 2.85 15.13
CA LYS A 251 21.59 3.03 14.51
C LYS A 251 21.67 2.33 13.14
N MET A 252 21.17 1.09 13.04
CA MET A 252 21.12 0.38 11.76
C MET A 252 20.29 1.14 10.71
N PHE A 253 19.11 1.66 11.09
CA PHE A 253 18.30 2.48 10.21
C PHE A 253 19.01 3.78 9.79
N LYS A 254 19.74 4.43 10.71
CA LYS A 254 20.55 5.60 10.36
C LYS A 254 21.60 5.29 9.30
N ASP A 255 22.28 4.15 9.43
CA ASP A 255 23.32 3.73 8.48
C ASP A 255 22.71 3.39 7.11
N LYS A 256 21.61 2.61 7.08
CA LYS A 256 20.83 2.35 5.86
C LYS A 256 20.37 3.63 5.18
N GLY A 257 19.74 4.54 5.94
CA GLY A 257 19.27 5.82 5.41
C GLY A 257 20.40 6.66 4.82
N THR A 258 21.58 6.63 5.45
CA THR A 258 22.77 7.32 4.95
C THR A 258 23.31 6.68 3.67
N SER A 259 23.25 5.35 3.56
CA SER A 259 23.60 4.65 2.32
C SER A 259 22.64 5.04 1.19
N TYR A 260 21.33 4.92 1.41
CA TYR A 260 20.33 5.28 0.41
C TYR A 260 20.39 6.75 -0.01
N PHE A 261 20.69 7.65 0.93
CA PHE A 261 20.90 9.05 0.59
C PHE A 261 22.07 9.25 -0.38
N LYS A 262 23.20 8.55 -0.16
CA LYS A 262 24.38 8.62 -1.04
C LYS A 262 24.08 8.07 -2.43
N ASP A 263 23.22 7.05 -2.51
CA ASP A 263 22.78 6.43 -3.76
C ASP A 263 21.68 7.25 -4.48
N GLY A 264 21.27 8.39 -3.93
CA GLY A 264 20.20 9.23 -4.49
C GLY A 264 18.78 8.69 -4.27
N LYS A 265 18.63 7.59 -3.52
CA LYS A 265 17.35 6.95 -3.17
C LYS A 265 16.70 7.68 -1.98
N TYR A 266 16.32 8.95 -2.20
CA TYR A 266 15.85 9.84 -1.12
C TYR A 266 14.58 9.35 -0.42
N SER A 267 13.63 8.74 -1.15
CA SER A 267 12.40 8.17 -0.57
C SER A 267 12.69 7.07 0.45
N LEU A 268 13.59 6.14 0.11
CA LEU A 268 14.05 5.10 1.03
C LEU A 268 14.85 5.69 2.20
N ALA A 269 15.70 6.68 1.95
CA ALA A 269 16.42 7.38 3.01
C ALA A 269 15.46 8.01 4.03
N ILE A 270 14.41 8.70 3.57
CA ILE A 270 13.35 9.26 4.41
C ILE A 270 12.69 8.15 5.24
N LYS A 271 12.30 7.04 4.62
CA LYS A 271 11.67 5.90 5.30
C LYS A 271 12.56 5.36 6.43
N MET A 272 13.86 5.18 6.17
CA MET A 272 14.81 4.71 7.18
C MET A 272 14.96 5.70 8.33
N TYR A 273 15.07 7.01 8.06
CA TYR A 273 15.18 8.00 9.14
C TYR A 273 13.88 8.16 9.94
N GLN A 274 12.70 7.96 9.33
CA GLN A 274 11.42 7.92 10.05
C GLN A 274 11.32 6.71 10.99
N LYS A 275 11.87 5.54 10.59
CA LYS A 275 11.95 4.37 11.47
C LYS A 275 12.75 4.63 12.75
N ILE A 276 13.76 5.51 12.69
CA ILE A 276 14.48 5.94 13.91
C ILE A 276 13.50 6.59 14.89
N ILE A 277 12.68 7.54 14.41
CA ILE A 277 11.69 8.25 15.24
C ILE A 277 10.69 7.23 15.81
N GLU A 278 10.15 6.33 14.99
CA GLU A 278 9.21 5.29 15.41
C GLU A 278 9.77 4.41 16.54
N TYR A 279 11.02 3.94 16.41
CA TYR A 279 11.65 3.06 17.41
C TYR A 279 12.10 3.80 18.66
N THR A 280 12.28 5.12 18.58
CA THR A 280 12.75 5.95 19.69
C THR A 280 11.65 6.75 20.37
N ASN A 281 10.41 6.67 19.86
CA ASN A 281 9.30 7.44 20.41
C ASN A 281 8.79 6.83 21.73
N ASP A 282 8.63 7.72 22.71
CA ASP A 282 7.82 7.55 23.93
C ASP A 282 7.89 6.19 24.67
N ASP A 283 9.10 5.66 24.83
CA ASP A 283 9.35 4.44 25.61
C ASP A 283 9.61 4.72 27.10
N TYR A 284 9.16 3.83 27.98
CA TYR A 284 9.43 3.88 29.43
C TYR A 284 10.94 3.91 29.75
N ASP A 285 11.76 3.08 29.07
CA ASP A 285 13.20 3.03 29.30
C ASP A 285 13.87 4.39 29.02
N PHE A 286 13.40 5.14 28.02
CA PHE A 286 13.95 6.46 27.70
C PHE A 286 13.49 7.56 28.68
N LYS A 287 12.44 7.32 29.47
CA LYS A 287 11.99 8.24 30.52
C LYS A 287 12.80 8.06 31.81
N GLU A 288 13.08 6.81 32.16
CA GLU A 288 13.75 6.46 33.42
C GLU A 288 15.27 6.52 33.34
N LYS A 289 15.87 6.17 32.18
CA LYS A 289 17.33 6.02 32.04
C LYS A 289 17.95 7.19 31.27
N LYS A 290 18.56 8.12 32.01
CA LYS A 290 19.17 9.35 31.46
C LYS A 290 20.19 9.10 30.34
N GLU A 291 21.00 8.05 30.42
CA GLU A 291 21.97 7.71 29.38
C GLU A 291 21.31 7.28 28.07
N LEU A 292 20.25 6.46 28.16
CA LEU A 292 19.48 6.05 26.99
C LEU A 292 18.70 7.23 26.41
N ALA A 293 18.16 8.11 27.25
CA ALA A 293 17.53 9.36 26.80
C ALA A 293 18.49 10.23 25.98
N LYS A 294 19.74 10.36 26.43
CA LYS A 294 20.76 11.10 25.68
C LYS A 294 21.08 10.44 24.33
N MET A 295 21.27 9.12 24.30
CA MET A 295 21.52 8.40 23.05
C MET A 295 20.35 8.53 22.07
N ARG A 296 19.12 8.49 22.59
CA ARG A 296 17.89 8.73 21.84
C ARG A 296 17.88 10.13 21.23
N ASP A 297 18.17 11.15 22.02
CA ASP A 297 18.15 12.55 21.57
C ASP A 297 19.22 12.82 20.53
N ASP A 298 20.43 12.26 20.69
CA ASP A 298 21.50 12.34 19.68
C ASP A 298 21.08 11.69 18.35
N LEU A 299 20.36 10.55 18.42
CA LEU A 299 19.82 9.88 17.24
C LEU A 299 18.68 10.67 16.59
N LEU A 300 17.75 11.21 17.38
CA LEU A 300 16.63 12.03 16.89
C LEU A 300 17.14 13.32 16.23
N LEU A 301 18.14 13.98 16.82
CA LEU A 301 18.78 15.14 16.23
C LEU A 301 19.38 14.78 14.87
N SER A 302 20.17 13.70 14.80
CA SER A 302 20.77 13.22 13.56
C SER A 302 19.73 12.82 12.50
N ALA A 303 18.64 12.16 12.91
CA ALA A 303 17.57 11.71 12.02
C ALA A 303 16.83 12.89 11.41
N ASN A 304 16.40 13.85 12.24
CA ASN A 304 15.68 15.05 11.78
C ASN A 304 16.56 15.96 10.90
N LEU A 305 17.86 16.08 11.22
CA LEU A 305 18.81 16.76 10.33
C LEU A 305 18.87 16.06 8.97
N ASN A 306 18.97 14.74 8.91
CA ASN A 306 19.04 14.06 7.62
C ASN A 306 17.69 14.08 6.88
N LEU A 307 16.56 13.97 7.58
CA LEU A 307 15.22 14.12 7.02
C LEU A 307 15.03 15.48 6.37
N SER A 308 15.36 16.58 7.06
CA SER A 308 15.27 17.93 6.48
C SER A 308 16.05 18.06 5.18
N LEU A 309 17.24 17.45 5.08
CA LEU A 309 18.01 17.43 3.84
C LEU A 309 17.33 16.61 2.74
N CYS A 310 16.79 15.43 3.07
CA CYS A 310 16.08 14.59 2.10
C CYS A 310 14.81 15.28 1.58
N PHE A 311 14.07 15.95 2.46
CA PHE A 311 12.86 16.69 2.10
C PHE A 311 13.17 17.88 1.19
N LEU A 312 14.24 18.64 1.45
CA LEU A 312 14.72 19.67 0.51
C LEU A 312 15.11 19.07 -0.85
N LYS A 313 15.76 17.89 -0.87
CA LYS A 313 16.12 17.19 -2.11
C LYS A 313 14.92 16.67 -2.91
N THR A 314 13.79 16.45 -2.25
CA THR A 314 12.55 15.93 -2.83
C THR A 314 11.48 17.01 -2.98
N ASN A 315 11.84 18.29 -2.83
CA ASN A 315 10.95 19.44 -2.97
C ASN A 315 9.73 19.39 -2.03
N GLN A 316 9.97 19.01 -0.78
CA GLN A 316 9.01 18.94 0.32
C GLN A 316 9.38 19.96 1.41
N PRO A 317 9.24 21.27 1.14
CA PRO A 317 9.78 22.29 2.03
C PRO A 317 9.03 22.40 3.37
N PHE A 318 7.75 22.03 3.42
CA PHE A 318 6.99 22.05 4.66
C PHE A 318 7.53 21.00 5.65
N GLU A 319 7.70 19.77 5.19
CA GLU A 319 8.26 18.64 5.93
C GLU A 319 9.72 18.93 6.33
N ALA A 320 10.50 19.55 5.44
CA ALA A 320 11.86 19.98 5.75
C ALA A 320 11.90 20.97 6.92
N LYS A 321 11.01 21.96 6.92
CA LYS A 321 10.88 22.96 7.99
C LYS A 321 10.45 22.30 9.31
N GLU A 322 9.48 21.39 9.30
CA GLU A 322 9.05 20.67 10.51
C GLU A 322 10.18 19.80 11.09
N ALA A 323 10.93 19.07 10.25
CA ALA A 323 12.09 18.32 10.70
C ALA A 323 13.18 19.24 11.32
N CYS A 324 13.42 20.42 10.74
CA CYS A 324 14.34 21.39 11.34
C CYS A 324 13.84 21.91 12.69
N ASN A 325 12.54 22.16 12.85
CA ASN A 325 11.97 22.54 14.15
C ASN A 325 12.26 21.48 15.20
N LYS A 326 12.07 20.19 14.88
CA LYS A 326 12.40 19.07 15.77
C LYS A 326 13.89 18.98 16.10
N SER A 327 14.77 19.26 15.15
CA SER A 327 16.20 19.38 15.44
C SER A 327 16.52 20.54 16.40
N LEU A 328 15.86 21.69 16.24
CA LEU A 328 16.10 22.89 17.05
C LEU A 328 15.46 22.83 18.44
N GLU A 329 14.44 21.99 18.65
CA GLU A 329 13.95 21.63 19.98
C GLU A 329 15.05 20.94 20.82
N LEU A 330 15.92 20.15 20.17
CA LEU A 330 17.02 19.41 20.82
C LEU A 330 18.32 20.22 20.88
N ASP A 331 18.65 20.95 19.82
CA ASP A 331 19.83 21.82 19.73
C ASP A 331 19.45 23.17 19.08
N PRO A 332 19.05 24.17 19.88
CA PRO A 332 18.58 25.46 19.37
C PRO A 332 19.59 26.27 18.55
N LYS A 333 20.88 25.94 18.65
CA LYS A 333 21.96 26.63 17.93
C LYS A 333 22.52 25.78 16.79
N ASN A 334 21.83 24.71 16.41
CA ASN A 334 22.32 23.83 15.35
C ASN A 334 22.40 24.56 14.00
N GLU A 335 23.63 24.83 13.54
CA GLU A 335 23.92 25.56 12.31
C GLU A 335 23.19 24.95 11.10
N LYS A 336 23.21 23.61 10.97
CA LYS A 336 22.60 22.90 9.83
C LYS A 336 21.08 23.01 9.84
N ALA A 337 20.44 22.88 11.01
CA ALA A 337 18.99 23.00 11.12
C ALA A 337 18.52 24.43 10.84
N LEU A 338 19.18 25.45 11.41
CA LEU A 338 18.87 26.85 11.14
C LEU A 338 19.01 27.15 9.64
N PHE A 339 20.13 26.74 9.03
CA PHE A 339 20.37 26.99 7.61
C PHE A 339 19.31 26.33 6.72
N ARG A 340 19.02 25.04 6.96
CA ARG A 340 18.04 24.28 6.18
C ARG A 340 16.60 24.77 6.38
N ARG A 341 16.24 25.20 7.59
CA ARG A 341 14.94 25.82 7.85
C ARG A 341 14.78 27.14 7.11
N GLY A 342 15.85 27.95 7.04
CA GLY A 342 15.89 29.15 6.22
C GLY A 342 15.69 28.86 4.73
N GLN A 343 16.30 27.79 4.20
CA GLN A 343 16.06 27.35 2.82
C GLN A 343 14.60 26.94 2.59
N ALA A 344 14.04 26.13 3.50
CA ALA A 344 12.65 25.70 3.43
C ALA A 344 11.67 26.90 3.50
N HIS A 345 11.93 27.89 4.35
CA HIS A 345 11.14 29.12 4.40
C HIS A 345 11.18 29.92 3.10
N LEU A 346 12.33 29.98 2.41
CA LEU A 346 12.41 30.61 1.10
C LEU A 346 11.57 29.88 0.05
N GLU A 347 11.62 28.54 0.03
CA GLU A 347 10.79 27.72 -0.87
C GLU A 347 9.30 27.85 -0.56
N LEU A 348 8.93 28.12 0.69
CA LEU A 348 7.56 28.44 1.13
C LEU A 348 7.18 29.92 0.94
N ALA A 349 7.99 30.70 0.21
CA ALA A 349 7.76 32.13 -0.02
C ALA A 349 7.61 32.97 1.26
N ALA A 350 8.37 32.62 2.31
CA ALA A 350 8.42 33.33 3.60
C ALA A 350 9.81 33.93 3.88
N PRO A 351 10.28 34.91 3.07
CA PRO A 351 11.64 35.45 3.18
C PRO A 351 11.91 36.20 4.49
N GLU A 352 10.88 36.70 5.18
CA GLU A 352 10.99 37.37 6.49
C GLU A 352 11.30 36.39 7.63
N LEU A 353 10.90 35.13 7.48
CA LEU A 353 11.27 34.07 8.41
C LEU A 353 12.65 33.50 8.05
N ALA A 354 12.89 33.29 6.76
CA ALA A 354 14.16 32.78 6.26
C ALA A 354 15.35 33.68 6.66
N ILE A 355 15.20 35.00 6.55
CA ILE A 355 16.28 35.93 6.91
C ILE A 355 16.68 35.82 8.38
N LYS A 356 15.71 35.58 9.29
CA LYS A 356 15.97 35.41 10.73
C LYS A 356 16.80 34.15 10.97
N ASP A 357 16.46 33.06 10.29
CA ASP A 357 17.20 31.80 10.37
C ASP A 357 18.64 31.96 9.84
N PHE A 358 18.84 32.60 8.68
CA PHE A 358 20.19 32.81 8.16
C PHE A 358 21.02 33.78 9.02
N GLN A 359 20.39 34.79 9.63
CA GLN A 359 21.05 35.65 10.61
C GLN A 359 21.47 34.87 11.85
N ALA A 360 20.62 33.96 12.33
CA ALA A 360 20.96 33.06 13.43
C ALA A 360 22.14 32.12 13.07
N VAL A 361 22.22 31.64 11.82
CA VAL A 361 23.38 30.88 11.33
C VAL A 361 24.65 31.72 11.42
N VAL A 362 24.65 32.96 10.90
CA VAL A 362 25.83 33.84 10.95
C VAL A 362 26.22 34.20 12.38
N ALA A 363 25.25 34.29 13.30
CA ALA A 363 25.52 34.52 14.71
C ALA A 363 26.21 33.32 15.39
N VAL A 364 25.94 32.08 14.93
CA VAL A 364 26.58 30.85 15.43
C VAL A 364 27.92 30.60 14.75
N GLU A 365 27.98 30.72 13.42
CA GLU A 365 29.18 30.51 12.59
C GLU A 365 29.39 31.72 11.66
N PRO A 366 30.13 32.76 12.11
CA PRO A 366 30.35 33.97 11.34
C PRO A 366 31.06 33.76 10.00
N LYS A 367 31.76 32.63 9.80
CA LYS A 367 32.44 32.31 8.53
C LYS A 367 31.52 31.62 7.52
N ASN A 368 30.26 31.37 7.85
CA ASN A 368 29.30 30.77 6.92
C ASN A 368 28.90 31.78 5.82
N THR A 369 29.71 31.80 4.75
CA THR A 369 29.47 32.70 3.60
C THR A 369 28.21 32.36 2.82
N ALA A 370 27.70 31.12 2.91
CA ALA A 370 26.46 30.72 2.25
C ALA A 370 25.26 31.41 2.92
N ALA A 371 25.22 31.47 4.26
CA ALA A 371 24.16 32.14 5.00
C ALA A 371 24.16 33.64 4.73
N ALA A 372 25.34 34.28 4.73
CA ALA A 372 25.47 35.68 4.40
C ALA A 372 24.93 36.02 2.99
N LYS A 373 25.18 35.16 1.99
CA LYS A 373 24.61 35.31 0.64
C LYS A 373 23.09 35.17 0.64
N GLN A 374 22.54 34.21 1.38
CA GLN A 374 21.09 34.01 1.46
C GLN A 374 20.37 35.17 2.16
N ILE A 375 21.00 35.85 3.13
CA ILE A 375 20.46 37.09 3.73
C ILE A 375 20.26 38.17 2.66
N ILE A 376 21.21 38.34 1.75
CA ILE A 376 21.10 39.30 0.63
C ILE A 376 19.93 38.91 -0.29
N VAL A 377 19.79 37.62 -0.59
CA VAL A 377 18.65 37.10 -1.38
C VAL A 377 17.32 37.43 -0.69
N CYS A 378 17.20 37.15 0.60
CA CYS A 378 15.98 37.46 1.37
C CYS A 378 15.64 38.95 1.32
N ASN A 379 16.63 39.82 1.58
CA ASN A 379 16.42 41.28 1.53
C ASN A 379 15.92 41.76 0.17
N ASN A 380 16.48 41.21 -0.93
CA ASN A 380 16.05 41.53 -2.27
C ASN A 380 14.61 41.07 -2.55
N LEU A 381 14.23 39.87 -2.08
CA LEU A 381 12.87 39.35 -2.19
C LEU A 381 11.88 40.22 -1.40
N ILE A 382 12.15 40.49 -0.12
CA ILE A 382 11.30 41.34 0.74
C ILE A 382 11.10 42.72 0.10
N LYS A 383 12.19 43.35 -0.38
CA LYS A 383 12.10 44.65 -1.07
C LYS A 383 11.23 44.58 -2.33
N LYS A 384 11.35 43.49 -3.10
CA LYS A 384 10.56 43.27 -4.31
C LYS A 384 9.08 43.09 -3.98
N ASP A 385 8.76 42.35 -2.93
CA ASP A 385 7.38 42.07 -2.55
C ASP A 385 6.70 43.31 -1.95
N LEU A 386 7.40 44.08 -1.10
CA LEU A 386 6.93 45.41 -0.66
C LEU A 386 6.65 46.36 -1.83
N ALA A 387 7.51 46.36 -2.85
CA ALA A 387 7.30 47.19 -4.04
C ALA A 387 6.05 46.75 -4.85
N LYS A 388 5.81 45.45 -4.96
CA LYS A 388 4.59 44.91 -5.60
C LYS A 388 3.35 45.25 -4.79
N GLU A 389 3.38 45.07 -3.47
CA GLU A 389 2.26 45.39 -2.58
C GLU A 389 1.89 46.87 -2.68
N LYS A 390 2.89 47.76 -2.61
CA LYS A 390 2.69 49.20 -2.77
C LYS A 390 2.01 49.53 -4.10
N LYS A 391 2.42 48.89 -5.19
CA LYS A 391 1.82 49.08 -6.52
C LYS A 391 0.38 48.53 -6.57
N LEU A 392 0.14 47.37 -5.96
CA LEU A 392 -1.18 46.75 -5.90
C LEU A 392 -2.16 47.64 -5.13
N TYR A 393 -1.78 48.12 -3.93
CA TYR A 393 -2.62 49.03 -3.15
C TYR A 393 -2.88 50.33 -3.90
N ALA A 394 -1.85 50.96 -4.51
CA ALA A 394 -2.03 52.18 -5.30
C ALA A 394 -3.08 51.98 -6.42
N ASN A 395 -2.97 50.88 -7.18
CA ASN A 395 -3.94 50.56 -8.23
C ASN A 395 -5.35 50.29 -7.68
N MET A 396 -5.47 49.62 -6.53
CA MET A 396 -6.78 49.38 -5.88
C MET A 396 -7.42 50.69 -5.42
N PHE A 397 -6.65 51.59 -4.80
CA PHE A 397 -7.12 52.93 -4.42
C PHE A 397 -7.58 53.74 -5.63
N GLU A 398 -6.82 53.75 -6.72
CA GLU A 398 -7.23 54.43 -7.97
C GLU A 398 -8.51 53.84 -8.55
N LYS A 399 -8.71 52.52 -8.44
CA LYS A 399 -9.91 51.84 -8.93
C LYS A 399 -11.14 52.21 -8.09
N PHE A 400 -11.04 52.12 -6.75
CA PHE A 400 -12.14 52.48 -5.86
C PHE A 400 -12.51 53.96 -5.98
N ALA A 401 -11.51 54.85 -6.09
CA ALA A 401 -11.76 56.27 -6.31
C ALA A 401 -12.50 56.56 -7.64
N LYS A 402 -12.34 55.71 -8.66
CA LYS A 402 -13.10 55.82 -9.93
C LYS A 402 -14.51 55.24 -9.84
N GLU A 403 -14.70 54.18 -9.06
CA GLU A 403 -16.02 53.57 -8.82
C GLU A 403 -16.92 54.49 -7.96
N ASP A 404 -16.37 55.16 -6.95
CA ASP A 404 -17.11 56.15 -6.12
C ASP A 404 -17.48 57.44 -6.89
N GLN A 405 -16.92 57.64 -8.08
CA GLN A 405 -17.20 58.78 -8.97
C GLN A 405 -18.25 58.47 -10.05
N GLN A 406 -18.75 57.23 -10.12
CA GLN A 406 -19.87 56.81 -10.98
C GLN A 406 -21.15 56.68 -10.16
#